data_AF-A0AAW2U9Y3-F1
#
_entry.id   AF-A0AAW2U9Y3-F1
#
_cell.length_a   1.000
_cell.length_b   1.000
_cell.length_c   1.000
_cell.angle_alpha   90.00
_cell.angle_beta   90.00
_cell.angle_gamma   90.00
#
_symmetry.space_group_name_H-M   'P 1'
#
loop_
_entity.id
_entity.type
_entity.pdbx_description
1 polymer ?
#
loop_
_entity_poly.entity_id
_entity_poly.type
_entity_poly.pdbx_seq_one_letter_code
_entity_poly.pdbx_strand_id
1 'polypeptide(L)'
;MRRRGSDFRRPVRRRIPNVFWLTLCGSVILLFIVLLSRENQRPSSRSVYSKRFTRHEKVIEGLNITEEMVSPDSVTRQLNDQISLAKAFLVIAKESNNLQFAWELSAQIRNSQILLSNAALRRTPLTTSESETAIRDMALLLFQAQQLHYDSATMIMRLKAKIQVVVNSTALNSKNPEKVIFHLVTDEVNHAAMRAWFTMNSFAGVTVDVQKIEDFSWLNASYVPVLKQLQDSDTRSYYFSGSGGDNRTPIKFRNPKYLSMLNHLRFYIPEVFPALKKVVFLDDDVVVQKDLSALFSLDLNGNVNGAVETCMETFHRYHKYLNYSHPLIREHFDPDACGWAFGMNVFDLVEWRRRNVTGIYHYWQEKNVDRTLWKLGTLPPGLLTFYGLTEPLNPSWHVLGLGYTNVDPKLIETGAVLHFNGNSKLG
;
A
#
# COMPACT_ATOMS: atom_id res chain seq x y z
N MET A 1 -5.23 -77.59 68.11
CA MET A 1 -6.15 -78.62 67.56
C MET A 1 -7.12 -77.97 66.58
N ARG A 2 -7.55 -78.72 65.54
CA ARG A 2 -8.83 -78.69 64.78
C ARG A 2 -9.80 -77.49 64.90
N ARG A 3 -10.43 -77.14 63.76
CA ARG A 3 -11.57 -76.20 63.52
C ARG A 3 -11.14 -74.74 63.31
N ARG A 4 -11.83 -73.93 62.48
CA ARG A 4 -13.07 -74.14 61.69
C ARG A 4 -13.01 -73.30 60.40
N GLY A 5 -13.77 -73.70 59.37
CA GLY A 5 -14.00 -72.88 58.17
C GLY A 5 -15.48 -72.49 58.04
N SER A 6 -15.73 -71.28 57.53
CA SER A 6 -17.03 -70.68 57.17
C SER A 6 -16.78 -69.27 56.61
N ASP A 7 -17.40 -68.75 55.56
CA ASP A 7 -18.33 -69.35 54.59
C ASP A 7 -18.28 -68.60 53.25
N PHE A 8 -18.59 -69.28 52.13
CA PHE A 8 -18.68 -68.65 50.82
C PHE A 8 -19.99 -67.86 50.65
N ARG A 9 -19.95 -66.53 50.74
CA ARG A 9 -20.98 -65.67 50.13
C ARG A 9 -20.57 -65.28 48.71
N ARG A 10 -21.25 -65.85 47.71
CA ARG A 10 -21.15 -65.40 46.31
C ARG A 10 -21.77 -63.99 46.16
N PRO A 11 -21.21 -63.09 45.32
CA PRO A 11 -21.70 -61.73 45.18
C PRO A 11 -22.99 -61.66 44.35
N VAL A 12 -23.83 -60.64 44.64
CA VAL A 12 -25.04 -60.35 43.86
C VAL A 12 -24.65 -59.79 42.48
N ARG A 13 -24.70 -60.65 41.46
CA ARG A 13 -24.31 -60.34 40.08
C ARG A 13 -25.37 -59.46 39.39
N ARG A 14 -25.39 -58.16 39.70
CA ARG A 14 -26.22 -57.17 39.00
C ARG A 14 -25.93 -57.22 37.49
N ARG A 15 -26.91 -57.58 36.67
CA ARG A 15 -26.85 -57.45 35.21
C ARG A 15 -26.90 -55.96 34.87
N ILE A 16 -25.81 -55.41 34.35
CA ILE A 16 -25.79 -54.07 33.76
C ILE A 16 -26.40 -54.18 32.34
N PRO A 17 -27.36 -53.33 31.95
CA PRO A 17 -28.00 -53.40 30.63
C PRO A 17 -27.03 -53.01 29.51
N ASN A 18 -27.19 -53.61 28.32
CA ASN A 18 -26.28 -53.45 27.18
C ASN A 18 -26.10 -51.98 26.72
N VAL A 19 -27.08 -51.11 26.99
CA VAL A 19 -27.01 -49.66 26.73
C VAL A 19 -25.78 -49.03 27.40
N PHE A 20 -25.43 -49.44 28.62
CA PHE A 20 -24.27 -48.94 29.35
C PHE A 20 -22.95 -49.35 28.68
N TRP A 21 -22.88 -50.56 28.10
CA TRP A 21 -21.72 -51.01 27.33
C TRP A 21 -21.56 -50.24 26.03
N LEU A 22 -22.65 -49.91 25.34
CA LEU A 22 -22.62 -49.07 24.13
C LEU A 22 -22.12 -47.65 24.44
N THR A 23 -22.61 -47.02 25.51
CA THR A 23 -22.11 -45.70 25.93
C THR A 23 -20.65 -45.75 26.39
N LEU A 24 -20.24 -46.81 27.09
CA LEU A 24 -18.86 -46.99 27.52
C LEU A 24 -17.93 -47.14 26.32
N CYS A 25 -18.24 -48.01 25.36
CA CYS A 25 -17.46 -48.16 24.12
C CYS A 25 -17.36 -46.86 23.32
N GLY A 26 -18.47 -46.12 23.16
CA GLY A 26 -18.45 -44.83 22.48
C GLY A 26 -17.53 -43.81 23.16
N SER A 27 -17.57 -43.72 24.48
CA SER A 27 -16.68 -42.82 25.25
C SER A 27 -15.21 -43.24 25.20
N VAL A 28 -14.91 -44.55 25.20
CA VAL A 28 -13.54 -45.09 25.06
C VAL A 28 -12.97 -44.79 23.68
N ILE A 29 -13.74 -44.92 22.60
CA ILE A 29 -13.30 -44.59 21.23
C ILE A 29 -12.95 -43.09 21.12
N LEU A 30 -13.80 -42.22 21.66
CA LEU A 30 -13.54 -40.77 21.72
C LEU A 30 -12.27 -40.45 22.51
N LEU A 31 -12.06 -41.11 23.67
CA LEU A 31 -10.83 -40.95 24.44
C LEU A 31 -9.59 -41.42 23.68
N PHE A 32 -9.69 -42.52 22.93
CA PHE A 32 -8.59 -43.08 22.14
C PHE A 32 -8.18 -42.15 20.99
N ILE A 33 -9.15 -41.54 20.31
CA ILE A 33 -8.89 -40.52 19.26
C ILE A 33 -8.19 -39.30 19.86
N VAL A 34 -8.62 -38.83 21.03
CA VAL A 34 -7.99 -37.70 21.74
C VAL A 34 -6.57 -38.03 22.22
N LEU A 35 -6.33 -39.26 22.68
CA LEU A 35 -4.98 -39.73 23.07
C LEU A 35 -4.04 -39.82 21.87
N LEU A 36 -4.47 -40.45 20.76
CA LEU A 36 -3.68 -40.52 19.52
C LEU A 36 -3.36 -39.11 18.97
N SER A 37 -4.30 -38.17 19.08
CA SER A 37 -4.12 -36.76 18.69
C SER A 37 -3.18 -35.97 19.61
N ARG A 38 -2.77 -36.54 20.75
CA ARG A 38 -1.98 -35.86 21.80
C ARG A 38 -0.65 -36.56 22.14
N GLU A 39 -0.46 -37.81 21.73
CA GLU A 39 0.76 -38.59 21.91
C GLU A 39 1.86 -38.21 20.90
N ASN A 40 1.48 -37.76 19.70
CA ASN A 40 2.44 -37.56 18.61
C ASN A 40 3.25 -36.25 18.74
N GLN A 41 4.25 -36.36 19.62
CA GLN A 41 5.50 -35.59 19.76
C GLN A 41 5.58 -34.55 20.90
N ARG A 42 6.79 -34.41 21.47
CA ARG A 42 7.06 -34.24 22.91
C ARG A 42 8.11 -33.13 23.24
N PRO A 43 8.29 -32.72 24.52
CA PRO A 43 8.92 -31.42 24.88
C PRO A 43 10.20 -31.48 25.77
N SER A 44 10.62 -30.29 26.28
CA SER A 44 11.49 -29.97 27.45
C SER A 44 12.86 -29.30 27.12
N SER A 45 13.50 -28.48 28.00
CA SER A 45 13.28 -28.22 29.44
C SER A 45 13.80 -26.85 29.97
N ARG A 46 13.16 -26.29 31.05
CA ARG A 46 13.68 -25.41 32.17
C ARG A 46 14.31 -24.01 31.86
N SER A 47 14.39 -22.95 32.72
CA SER A 47 13.69 -22.36 33.93
C SER A 47 14.60 -21.27 34.62
N VAL A 48 14.31 -20.10 35.27
CA VAL A 48 13.17 -19.25 35.79
C VAL A 48 13.67 -17.75 35.97
N TYR A 49 12.86 -16.81 36.54
CA TYR A 49 13.22 -15.50 37.22
C TYR A 49 13.50 -14.22 36.36
N SER A 50 13.54 -12.92 36.79
CA SER A 50 13.04 -12.05 37.93
C SER A 50 13.59 -10.56 37.70
N LYS A 51 13.19 -9.36 38.22
CA LYS A 51 12.18 -8.82 39.19
C LYS A 51 11.62 -7.38 38.84
N ARG A 52 11.74 -6.33 39.70
CA ARG A 52 11.07 -4.95 39.74
C ARG A 52 11.86 -3.98 40.70
N PHE A 53 11.70 -2.65 40.97
CA PHE A 53 10.96 -1.38 40.57
C PHE A 53 11.49 -0.20 41.50
N THR A 54 11.22 1.14 41.50
CA THR A 54 10.54 2.21 40.68
C THR A 54 10.82 3.68 41.18
N ARG A 55 10.92 4.68 40.26
CA ARG A 55 10.39 6.09 40.24
C ARG A 55 10.55 7.11 41.43
N HIS A 56 11.19 8.30 41.20
CA HIS A 56 10.67 9.70 41.41
C HIS A 56 11.68 10.86 41.07
N GLU A 57 11.18 12.11 41.02
CA GLU A 57 11.74 13.47 40.75
C GLU A 57 13.19 13.82 41.20
N LYS A 58 13.93 14.83 40.68
CA LYS A 58 13.54 16.20 40.22
C LYS A 58 14.56 16.85 39.22
N VAL A 59 14.27 18.07 38.74
CA VAL A 59 14.89 18.78 37.58
C VAL A 59 16.38 19.16 37.72
N ILE A 60 17.18 18.83 36.68
CA ILE A 60 18.34 19.59 36.13
C ILE A 60 18.55 19.16 34.65
N GLU A 61 19.43 19.84 33.91
CA GLU A 61 19.80 19.67 32.48
C GLU A 61 19.29 18.38 31.80
N GLY A 62 18.36 18.55 30.86
CA GLY A 62 17.68 17.48 30.15
C GLY A 62 18.32 17.18 28.81
N LEU A 63 18.49 15.88 28.50
CA LEU A 63 18.80 15.38 27.16
C LEU A 63 18.06 16.19 26.09
N ASN A 64 18.77 16.94 25.26
CA ASN A 64 18.15 17.65 24.16
C ASN A 64 17.87 16.65 23.02
N ILE A 65 16.82 15.83 23.21
CA ILE A 65 16.39 14.76 22.28
C ILE A 65 16.35 15.29 20.84
N THR A 66 15.92 16.54 20.66
CA THR A 66 15.83 17.21 19.36
C THR A 66 17.20 17.36 18.68
N GLU A 67 18.20 17.86 19.40
CA GLU A 67 19.56 18.12 18.90
C GLU A 67 20.33 16.82 18.65
N GLU A 68 20.21 15.88 19.59
CA GLU A 68 20.75 14.53 19.49
C GLU A 68 20.17 13.77 18.28
N MET A 69 18.87 13.92 17.96
CA MET A 69 18.27 13.29 16.78
C MET A 69 18.69 13.90 15.43
N VAL A 70 19.29 15.10 15.39
CA VAL A 70 19.82 15.68 14.12
C VAL A 70 21.31 15.40 13.91
N SER A 71 22.06 15.11 14.98
CA SER A 71 23.49 14.77 14.88
C SER A 71 23.71 13.55 13.97
N PRO A 72 24.68 13.57 13.03
CA PRO A 72 25.01 12.41 12.19
C PRO A 72 25.66 11.29 13.01
N ASP A 73 26.51 11.66 13.96
CA ASP A 73 27.28 10.74 14.82
C ASP A 73 26.48 10.27 16.05
N SER A 74 25.18 10.62 16.12
CA SER A 74 24.30 10.17 17.20
C SER A 74 23.96 8.68 17.07
N VAL A 75 24.47 7.94 18.04
CA VAL A 75 23.98 6.64 18.49
C VAL A 75 22.46 6.60 18.67
N THR A 76 21.90 7.59 19.37
CA THR A 76 20.47 7.67 19.72
C THR A 76 19.60 7.74 18.46
N ARG A 77 20.07 8.46 17.43
CA ARG A 77 19.46 8.51 16.10
C ARG A 77 19.64 7.19 15.34
N GLN A 78 20.87 6.71 15.19
CA GLN A 78 21.20 5.48 14.46
C GLN A 78 20.35 4.30 14.93
N LEU A 79 20.18 4.17 16.25
CA LEU A 79 19.38 3.12 16.87
C LEU A 79 17.87 3.27 16.59
N ASN A 80 17.34 4.50 16.51
CA ASN A 80 15.94 4.77 16.12
C ASN A 80 15.66 4.47 14.64
N ASP A 81 16.59 4.78 13.75
CA ASP A 81 16.45 4.50 12.31
C ASP A 81 16.45 2.98 12.07
N GLN A 82 17.36 2.25 12.72
CA GLN A 82 17.39 0.79 12.69
C GLN A 82 16.12 0.16 13.30
N ILE A 83 15.61 0.67 14.44
CA ILE A 83 14.30 0.27 15.02
C ILE A 83 13.18 0.44 13.97
N SER A 84 13.21 1.50 13.18
CA SER A 84 12.13 1.83 12.25
C SER A 84 12.12 0.89 11.04
N LEU A 85 13.29 0.57 10.49
CA LEU A 85 13.43 -0.46 9.45
C LEU A 85 13.08 -1.86 9.99
N ALA A 86 13.53 -2.17 11.22
CA ALA A 86 13.19 -3.43 11.89
C ALA A 86 11.67 -3.57 12.12
N LYS A 87 10.94 -2.48 12.36
CA LYS A 87 9.47 -2.50 12.49
C LYS A 87 8.76 -2.85 11.17
N ALA A 88 9.31 -2.49 10.02
CA ALA A 88 8.79 -2.92 8.73
C ALA A 88 9.00 -4.42 8.52
N PHE A 89 10.24 -4.91 8.68
CA PHE A 89 10.54 -6.34 8.60
C PHE A 89 9.81 -7.16 9.67
N LEU A 90 9.49 -6.60 10.83
CA LEU A 90 8.68 -7.24 11.87
C LEU A 90 7.25 -7.54 11.41
N VAL A 91 6.62 -6.63 10.64
CA VAL A 91 5.29 -6.88 10.08
C VAL A 91 5.38 -7.97 9.03
N ILE A 92 6.34 -7.86 8.11
CA ILE A 92 6.55 -8.83 7.03
C ILE A 92 6.88 -10.22 7.58
N ALA A 93 7.74 -10.34 8.59
CA ALA A 93 8.08 -11.62 9.22
C ALA A 93 6.88 -12.28 9.93
N LYS A 94 5.92 -11.49 10.44
CA LYS A 94 4.65 -12.03 10.97
C LYS A 94 3.71 -12.51 9.87
N GLU A 95 3.55 -11.71 8.81
CA GLU A 95 2.73 -12.08 7.65
C GLU A 95 3.28 -13.35 6.95
N SER A 96 4.61 -13.48 6.85
CA SER A 96 5.32 -14.67 6.36
C SER A 96 5.38 -15.82 7.38
N ASN A 97 4.69 -15.71 8.53
CA ASN A 97 4.66 -16.69 9.62
C ASN A 97 6.04 -17.12 10.18
N ASN A 98 7.10 -16.34 9.95
CA ASN A 98 8.39 -16.51 10.63
C ASN A 98 8.31 -15.84 12.01
N LEU A 99 7.50 -16.45 12.88
CA LEU A 99 7.18 -15.90 14.20
C LEU A 99 8.40 -15.82 15.13
N GLN A 100 9.45 -16.63 14.87
CA GLN A 100 10.72 -16.56 15.60
C GLN A 100 11.51 -15.30 15.23
N PHE A 101 11.77 -15.06 13.94
CA PHE A 101 12.46 -13.85 13.48
C PHE A 101 11.64 -12.58 13.78
N ALA A 102 10.31 -12.66 13.70
CA ALA A 102 9.42 -11.61 14.18
C ALA A 102 9.53 -11.39 15.71
N TRP A 103 9.68 -12.44 16.51
CA TRP A 103 9.89 -12.30 17.95
C TRP A 103 11.26 -11.67 18.25
N GLU A 104 12.31 -12.06 17.54
CA GLU A 104 13.67 -11.51 17.64
C GLU A 104 13.71 -10.02 17.27
N LEU A 105 13.19 -9.63 16.10
CA LEU A 105 13.02 -8.22 15.73
C LEU A 105 12.19 -7.47 16.78
N SER A 106 11.07 -8.05 17.24
CA SER A 106 10.21 -7.40 18.25
C SER A 106 10.83 -7.29 19.64
N ALA A 107 11.74 -8.20 20.00
CA ALA A 107 12.53 -8.16 21.22
C ALA A 107 13.61 -7.08 21.08
N GLN A 108 14.37 -7.06 19.98
CA GLN A 108 15.43 -6.09 19.79
C GLN A 108 14.90 -4.66 19.60
N ILE A 109 13.77 -4.48 18.91
CA ILE A 109 13.03 -3.21 18.88
C ILE A 109 12.71 -2.74 20.32
N ARG A 110 12.27 -3.65 21.20
CA ARG A 110 11.95 -3.31 22.60
C ARG A 110 13.20 -3.04 23.43
N ASN A 111 14.27 -3.82 23.27
CA ASN A 111 15.57 -3.59 23.94
C ASN A 111 16.11 -2.20 23.59
N SER A 112 16.18 -1.88 22.29
CA SER A 112 16.62 -0.59 21.78
C SER A 112 15.70 0.56 22.24
N GLN A 113 14.37 0.37 22.23
CA GLN A 113 13.43 1.37 22.79
C GLN A 113 13.59 1.55 24.31
N ILE A 114 13.96 0.51 25.06
CA ILE A 114 14.26 0.61 26.50
C ILE A 114 15.55 1.37 26.74
N LEU A 115 16.61 1.15 25.94
CA LEU A 115 17.85 1.94 26.01
C LEU A 115 17.58 3.43 25.77
N LEU A 116 16.86 3.75 24.69
CA LEU A 116 16.46 5.13 24.36
C LEU A 116 15.60 5.77 25.46
N SER A 117 14.65 5.02 26.02
CA SER A 117 13.82 5.47 27.16
C SER A 117 14.65 5.70 28.42
N ASN A 118 15.64 4.84 28.70
CA ASN A 118 16.54 5.00 29.85
C ASN A 118 17.45 6.22 29.71
N ALA A 119 17.98 6.51 28.52
CA ALA A 119 18.74 7.73 28.25
C ALA A 119 17.89 8.99 28.43
N ALA A 120 16.67 9.00 27.88
CA ALA A 120 15.72 10.10 28.07
C ALA A 120 15.31 10.33 29.55
N LEU A 121 15.19 9.25 30.33
CA LEU A 121 14.93 9.31 31.78
C LEU A 121 16.14 9.78 32.60
N ARG A 122 17.35 9.32 32.26
CA ARG A 122 18.63 9.72 32.88
C ARG A 122 19.09 11.13 32.50
N ARG A 123 18.55 11.66 31.39
CA ARG A 123 18.87 12.97 30.80
C ARG A 123 20.27 13.09 30.16
N THR A 124 20.98 12.00 29.93
CA THR A 124 22.36 11.98 29.39
C THR A 124 22.45 11.20 28.07
N PRO A 125 23.17 11.69 27.03
CA PRO A 125 23.30 11.03 25.72
C PRO A 125 23.73 9.57 25.80
N LEU A 126 23.17 8.75 24.91
CA LEU A 126 23.53 7.34 24.76
C LEU A 126 24.93 7.26 24.13
N THR A 127 25.92 6.81 24.89
CA THR A 127 27.29 6.72 24.37
C THR A 127 27.45 5.52 23.43
N THR A 128 28.49 5.55 22.58
CA THR A 128 28.81 4.43 21.67
C THR A 128 29.05 3.13 22.45
N SER A 129 29.73 3.21 23.61
CA SER A 129 30.00 2.04 24.46
C SER A 129 28.75 1.47 25.16
N GLU A 130 27.71 2.28 25.41
CA GLU A 130 26.44 1.80 25.99
C GLU A 130 25.50 1.17 24.95
N SER A 131 25.80 1.34 23.67
CA SER A 131 24.89 1.05 22.55
C SER A 131 25.45 0.09 21.50
N GLU A 132 26.77 -0.11 21.47
CA GLU A 132 27.50 -0.92 20.48
C GLU A 132 26.81 -2.26 20.22
N THR A 133 26.53 -3.03 21.28
CA THR A 133 25.82 -4.32 21.20
C THR A 133 24.43 -4.19 20.58
N ALA A 134 23.66 -3.17 20.98
CA ALA A 134 22.29 -2.99 20.48
C ALA A 134 22.25 -2.60 18.99
N ILE A 135 23.18 -1.73 18.56
CA ILE A 135 23.36 -1.32 17.16
C ILE A 135 23.90 -2.48 16.32
N ARG A 136 24.86 -3.25 16.84
CA ARG A 136 25.45 -4.42 16.18
C ARG A 136 24.44 -5.54 15.98
N ASP A 137 23.73 -5.94 17.02
CA ASP A 137 22.74 -7.01 16.96
C ASP A 137 21.54 -6.62 16.07
N MET A 138 21.13 -5.35 16.11
CA MET A 138 20.10 -4.84 15.21
C MET A 138 20.59 -4.78 13.75
N ALA A 139 21.85 -4.39 13.50
CA ALA A 139 22.45 -4.43 12.17
C ALA A 139 22.56 -5.87 11.62
N LEU A 140 22.90 -6.84 12.47
CA LEU A 140 22.93 -8.26 12.11
C LEU A 140 21.53 -8.77 11.74
N LEU A 141 20.50 -8.44 12.53
CA LEU A 141 19.10 -8.78 12.20
C LEU A 141 18.62 -8.08 10.91
N LEU A 142 18.99 -6.84 10.66
CA LEU A 142 18.64 -6.12 9.43
C LEU A 142 19.35 -6.69 8.19
N PHE A 143 20.61 -7.07 8.30
CA PHE A 143 21.33 -7.78 7.26
C PHE A 143 20.71 -9.16 7.02
N GLN A 144 20.36 -9.89 8.08
CA GLN A 144 19.64 -11.16 7.99
C GLN A 144 18.26 -10.99 7.33
N ALA A 145 17.54 -9.89 7.55
CA ALA A 145 16.29 -9.59 6.85
C ALA A 145 16.48 -9.35 5.34
N GLN A 146 17.62 -8.79 4.94
CA GLN A 146 17.99 -8.63 3.53
C GLN A 146 18.40 -9.98 2.90
N GLN A 147 19.16 -10.81 3.60
CA GLN A 147 19.55 -12.16 3.15
C GLN A 147 18.35 -13.14 3.10
N LEU A 148 17.32 -12.92 3.91
CA LEU A 148 16.07 -13.70 3.91
C LEU A 148 15.05 -13.23 2.87
N HIS A 149 15.39 -12.25 2.03
CA HIS A 149 14.57 -11.74 0.92
C HIS A 149 13.11 -11.38 1.34
N TYR A 150 12.95 -10.32 2.12
CA TYR A 150 11.64 -9.84 2.63
C TYR A 150 11.14 -8.51 2.01
N ASP A 151 10.67 -8.39 0.77
CA ASP A 151 10.77 -9.27 -0.40
C ASP A 151 10.42 -8.44 -1.66
N SER A 152 11.25 -8.50 -2.72
CA SER A 152 10.90 -7.93 -4.03
C SER A 152 9.92 -8.81 -4.79
N ALA A 153 10.02 -10.14 -4.70
CA ALA A 153 9.19 -11.07 -5.46
C ALA A 153 7.71 -10.96 -5.08
N THR A 154 7.38 -10.84 -3.80
CA THR A 154 6.00 -10.63 -3.30
C THR A 154 5.42 -9.29 -3.75
N MET A 155 6.22 -8.21 -3.80
CA MET A 155 5.76 -6.93 -4.33
C MET A 155 5.53 -6.99 -5.85
N ILE A 156 6.47 -7.58 -6.60
CA ILE A 156 6.33 -7.88 -8.03
C ILE A 156 5.08 -8.74 -8.26
N MET A 157 4.85 -9.79 -7.48
CA MET A 157 3.68 -10.68 -7.62
C MET A 157 2.36 -9.96 -7.34
N ARG A 158 2.28 -9.11 -6.32
CA ARG A 158 1.07 -8.29 -6.03
C ARG A 158 0.80 -7.27 -7.15
N LEU A 159 1.82 -6.56 -7.63
CA LEU A 159 1.69 -5.60 -8.74
C LEU A 159 1.31 -6.32 -10.06
N LYS A 160 1.96 -7.45 -10.35
CA LYS A 160 1.66 -8.32 -11.49
C LYS A 160 0.23 -8.86 -11.44
N ALA A 161 -0.24 -9.34 -10.28
CA ALA A 161 -1.58 -9.88 -10.14
C ALA A 161 -2.67 -8.85 -10.47
N LYS A 162 -2.53 -7.63 -9.94
CA LYS A 162 -3.39 -6.50 -10.25
C LYS A 162 -3.43 -6.15 -11.74
N ILE A 163 -2.26 -5.91 -12.34
CA ILE A 163 -2.19 -5.50 -13.76
C ILE A 163 -2.60 -6.65 -14.68
N GLN A 164 -2.37 -7.90 -14.27
CA GLN A 164 -2.94 -9.09 -14.92
C GLN A 164 -4.47 -9.12 -14.83
N VAL A 165 -5.11 -8.67 -13.74
CA VAL A 165 -6.58 -8.52 -13.68
C VAL A 165 -7.06 -7.45 -14.67
N VAL A 166 -6.41 -6.28 -14.76
CA VAL A 166 -6.77 -5.24 -15.75
C VAL A 166 -6.65 -5.78 -17.18
N VAL A 167 -5.50 -6.35 -17.54
CA VAL A 167 -5.24 -6.89 -18.88
C VAL A 167 -6.20 -8.04 -19.22
N ASN A 168 -6.35 -9.02 -18.33
CA ASN A 168 -7.18 -10.20 -18.58
C ASN A 168 -8.68 -9.87 -18.63
N SER A 169 -9.18 -9.01 -17.74
CA SER A 169 -10.59 -8.58 -17.77
C SER A 169 -10.92 -7.76 -19.01
N THR A 170 -9.99 -6.93 -19.50
CA THR A 170 -10.14 -6.22 -20.78
C THR A 170 -10.07 -7.18 -21.97
N ALA A 171 -9.13 -8.13 -21.96
CA ALA A 171 -8.97 -9.12 -23.02
C ALA A 171 -10.21 -9.99 -23.21
N LEU A 172 -10.77 -10.51 -22.10
CA LEU A 172 -11.95 -11.38 -22.11
C LEU A 172 -13.25 -10.66 -22.52
N ASN A 173 -13.34 -9.34 -22.33
CA ASN A 173 -14.52 -8.55 -22.66
C ASN A 173 -14.36 -7.70 -23.93
N SER A 174 -13.20 -7.75 -24.61
CA SER A 174 -12.99 -7.09 -25.91
C SER A 174 -13.62 -7.89 -27.04
N LYS A 175 -14.26 -7.20 -27.99
CA LYS A 175 -14.77 -7.84 -29.23
C LYS A 175 -13.65 -8.16 -30.24
N ASN A 176 -12.50 -7.49 -30.12
CA ASN A 176 -11.36 -7.59 -31.03
C ASN A 176 -10.05 -7.53 -30.21
N PRO A 177 -9.77 -8.53 -29.34
CA PRO A 177 -8.59 -8.50 -28.46
C PRO A 177 -7.27 -8.37 -29.24
N GLU A 178 -7.20 -8.91 -30.46
CA GLU A 178 -6.04 -8.82 -31.35
C GLU A 178 -5.72 -7.40 -31.85
N LYS A 179 -6.64 -6.45 -31.65
CA LYS A 179 -6.44 -5.01 -31.94
C LYS A 179 -6.12 -4.19 -30.69
N VAL A 180 -6.09 -4.81 -29.50
CA VAL A 180 -5.79 -4.13 -28.24
C VAL A 180 -4.28 -4.23 -27.96
N ILE A 181 -3.66 -3.07 -27.77
CA ILE A 181 -2.27 -2.94 -27.31
C ILE A 181 -2.31 -2.25 -25.95
N PHE A 182 -1.87 -2.96 -24.92
CA PHE A 182 -1.53 -2.33 -23.64
C PHE A 182 -0.12 -1.80 -23.71
N HIS A 183 0.06 -0.51 -23.41
CA HIS A 183 1.38 0.05 -23.10
C HIS A 183 1.49 0.19 -21.58
N LEU A 184 2.21 -0.75 -20.96
CA LEU A 184 2.51 -0.76 -19.55
C LEU A 184 3.83 0.00 -19.31
N VAL A 185 3.81 1.01 -18.44
CA VAL A 185 5.05 1.62 -17.92
C VAL A 185 5.24 1.23 -16.46
N THR A 186 6.45 0.83 -16.10
CA THR A 186 6.84 0.41 -14.74
C THR A 186 8.24 0.94 -14.39
N ASP A 187 8.81 0.52 -13.26
CA ASP A 187 10.20 0.84 -12.87
C ASP A 187 11.19 -0.29 -13.25
N GLU A 188 12.49 0.01 -13.21
CA GLU A 188 13.58 -0.93 -13.52
C GLU A 188 13.47 -2.26 -12.72
N VAL A 189 13.07 -2.18 -11.45
CA VAL A 189 13.00 -3.33 -10.53
C VAL A 189 11.91 -4.30 -10.96
N ASN A 190 10.78 -3.79 -11.46
CA ASN A 190 9.66 -4.59 -11.94
C ASN A 190 9.79 -4.95 -13.43
N HIS A 191 10.48 -4.14 -14.24
CA HIS A 191 10.47 -4.22 -15.71
C HIS A 191 10.80 -5.61 -16.25
N ALA A 192 11.94 -6.18 -15.86
CA ALA A 192 12.39 -7.47 -16.38
C ALA A 192 11.39 -8.60 -16.05
N ALA A 193 10.85 -8.62 -14.83
CA ALA A 193 9.90 -9.62 -14.38
C ALA A 193 8.52 -9.47 -15.06
N MET A 194 8.03 -8.24 -15.22
CA MET A 194 6.77 -7.97 -15.90
C MET A 194 6.86 -8.25 -17.40
N ARG A 195 7.93 -7.80 -18.07
CA ARG A 195 8.19 -8.07 -19.49
C ARG A 195 8.29 -9.56 -19.77
N ALA A 196 9.02 -10.31 -18.94
CA ALA A 196 9.08 -11.76 -19.05
C ALA A 196 7.70 -12.41 -18.86
N TRP A 197 6.94 -12.00 -17.83
CA TRP A 197 5.60 -12.55 -17.57
C TRP A 197 4.63 -12.33 -18.73
N PHE A 198 4.52 -11.10 -19.24
CA PHE A 198 3.63 -10.77 -20.35
C PHE A 198 4.10 -11.33 -21.70
N THR A 199 5.38 -11.69 -21.84
CA THR A 199 5.88 -12.45 -23.01
C THR A 199 5.54 -13.94 -22.93
N MET A 200 5.54 -14.52 -21.72
CA MET A 200 5.30 -15.95 -21.49
C MET A 200 3.80 -16.35 -21.38
N ASN A 201 2.89 -15.39 -21.25
CA ASN A 201 1.46 -15.63 -21.05
C ASN A 201 0.64 -14.97 -22.17
N SER A 202 -0.35 -15.69 -22.72
CA SER A 202 -1.27 -15.15 -23.73
C SER A 202 -2.56 -14.64 -23.08
N PHE A 203 -3.00 -13.44 -23.48
CA PHE A 203 -4.20 -12.77 -22.99
C PHE A 203 -5.22 -12.63 -24.12
N ALA A 204 -5.78 -13.77 -24.57
CA ALA A 204 -6.77 -13.86 -25.65
C ALA A 204 -6.37 -13.17 -26.99
N GLY A 205 -5.06 -12.98 -27.23
CA GLY A 205 -4.54 -12.29 -28.43
C GLY A 205 -4.19 -10.81 -28.23
N VAL A 206 -4.46 -10.23 -27.05
CA VAL A 206 -4.03 -8.87 -26.68
C VAL A 206 -2.50 -8.78 -26.66
N THR A 207 -1.97 -7.69 -27.24
CA THR A 207 -0.54 -7.36 -27.16
C THR A 207 -0.25 -6.54 -25.90
N VAL A 208 0.83 -6.85 -25.20
CA VAL A 208 1.29 -6.07 -24.04
C VAL A 208 2.74 -5.63 -24.26
N ASP A 209 2.92 -4.35 -24.49
CA ASP A 209 4.21 -3.65 -24.52
C ASP A 209 4.57 -3.23 -23.08
N VAL A 210 5.84 -3.41 -22.70
CA VAL A 210 6.32 -3.18 -21.32
C VAL A 210 7.58 -2.30 -21.37
N GLN A 211 7.39 -1.04 -21.02
CA GLN A 211 8.42 -0.01 -20.97
C GLN A 211 8.79 0.29 -19.51
N LYS A 212 9.97 0.88 -19.30
CA LYS A 212 10.42 1.35 -17.98
C LYS A 212 10.62 2.85 -17.97
N ILE A 213 10.30 3.48 -16.85
CA ILE A 213 10.31 4.94 -16.68
C ILE A 213 11.72 5.54 -16.80
N GLU A 214 12.75 4.74 -16.55
CA GLU A 214 14.17 5.10 -16.59
C GLU A 214 14.70 5.32 -18.03
N ASP A 215 14.05 4.75 -19.06
CA ASP A 215 14.44 4.96 -20.47
C ASP A 215 13.95 6.33 -21.01
N PHE A 216 13.10 7.06 -20.28
CA PHE A 216 12.53 8.34 -20.71
C PHE A 216 13.51 9.50 -20.46
N SER A 217 14.42 9.74 -21.40
CA SER A 217 15.44 10.80 -21.33
C SER A 217 14.90 12.23 -21.07
N TRP A 218 13.66 12.52 -21.47
CA TRP A 218 12.98 13.79 -21.18
C TRP A 218 12.45 13.91 -19.73
N LEU A 219 12.33 12.80 -18.99
CA LEU A 219 11.79 12.76 -17.63
C LEU A 219 12.87 13.13 -16.60
N ASN A 220 13.34 14.37 -16.67
CA ASN A 220 14.39 14.90 -15.81
C ASN A 220 13.96 16.23 -15.14
N ALA A 221 14.68 16.65 -14.10
CA ALA A 221 14.35 17.83 -13.31
C ALA A 221 14.44 19.18 -14.07
N SER A 222 15.02 19.22 -15.26
CA SER A 222 15.02 20.41 -16.12
C SER A 222 13.70 20.60 -16.87
N TYR A 223 12.95 19.52 -17.13
CA TYR A 223 11.64 19.57 -17.77
C TYR A 223 10.49 19.39 -16.76
N VAL A 224 10.62 18.48 -15.80
CA VAL A 224 9.54 18.00 -14.92
C VAL A 224 9.54 18.73 -13.57
N PRO A 225 8.54 19.58 -13.25
CA PRO A 225 8.54 20.34 -12.00
C PRO A 225 8.48 19.49 -10.73
N VAL A 226 7.89 18.29 -10.80
CA VAL A 226 7.86 17.35 -9.64
C VAL A 226 9.25 16.79 -9.32
N LEU A 227 10.08 16.50 -10.33
CA LEU A 227 11.46 16.06 -10.12
C LEU A 227 12.34 17.21 -9.61
N LYS A 228 12.11 18.43 -10.09
CA LYS A 228 12.73 19.68 -9.59
C LYS A 228 12.41 19.90 -8.10
N GLN A 229 11.14 19.74 -7.70
CA GLN A 229 10.72 19.77 -6.29
C GLN A 229 11.31 18.60 -5.47
N LEU A 230 11.48 17.41 -6.06
CA LEU A 230 12.10 16.27 -5.37
C LEU A 230 13.61 16.42 -5.12
N GLN A 231 14.28 17.35 -5.80
CA GLN A 231 15.69 17.70 -5.54
C GLN A 231 15.85 18.74 -4.43
N ASP A 232 14.83 19.55 -4.16
CA ASP A 232 14.80 20.56 -3.09
C ASP A 232 14.86 19.93 -1.67
N SER A 233 15.67 20.53 -0.79
CA SER A 233 15.89 20.07 0.58
C SER A 233 14.62 20.14 1.42
N ASP A 234 13.81 21.17 1.22
CA ASP A 234 12.70 21.50 2.11
C ASP A 234 11.48 20.63 1.78
N THR A 235 11.25 20.37 0.48
CA THR A 235 10.33 19.36 -0.02
C THR A 235 10.75 17.95 0.42
N ARG A 236 12.04 17.60 0.33
CA ARG A 236 12.53 16.32 0.86
C ARG A 236 12.29 16.20 2.37
N SER A 237 12.52 17.28 3.12
CA SER A 237 12.22 17.33 4.56
C SER A 237 10.71 17.13 4.82
N TYR A 238 9.83 17.82 4.10
CA TYR A 238 8.38 17.71 4.25
C TYR A 238 7.85 16.26 4.11
N TYR A 239 8.39 15.49 3.15
CA TYR A 239 7.95 14.11 2.89
C TYR A 239 8.69 13.04 3.69
N PHE A 240 9.99 13.23 3.99
CA PHE A 240 10.86 12.19 4.55
C PHE A 240 11.35 12.49 5.97
N SER A 241 11.03 13.64 6.58
CA SER A 241 11.35 13.89 8.00
C SER A 241 10.44 13.10 8.94
N GLY A 242 11.06 12.24 9.75
CA GLY A 242 10.41 11.58 10.88
C GLY A 242 10.22 12.56 12.04
N SER A 243 9.01 13.09 12.20
CA SER A 243 8.53 13.87 13.37
C SER A 243 9.30 15.14 13.77
N GLY A 244 10.37 15.52 13.05
CA GLY A 244 11.19 16.71 13.32
C GLY A 244 10.72 17.96 12.56
N GLY A 245 9.53 18.48 12.88
CA GLY A 245 9.03 19.74 12.30
C GLY A 245 7.51 19.77 12.11
N ASP A 246 6.90 20.83 12.64
CA ASP A 246 5.47 21.22 12.57
C ASP A 246 4.39 20.12 12.78
N ASN A 247 3.77 20.16 13.96
CA ASN A 247 2.61 19.34 14.35
C ASN A 247 1.33 19.65 13.55
N ARG A 248 1.29 20.70 12.71
CA ARG A 248 0.08 21.08 11.93
C ARG A 248 -0.24 20.16 10.75
N THR A 249 0.65 19.26 10.35
CA THR A 249 0.47 18.40 9.16
C THR A 249 0.30 16.92 9.54
N PRO A 250 -0.94 16.38 9.60
CA PRO A 250 -1.23 14.99 9.94
C PRO A 250 -0.43 13.94 9.16
N ILE A 251 0.05 12.89 9.84
CA ILE A 251 0.96 11.86 9.32
C ILE A 251 0.48 11.22 8.00
N LYS A 252 -0.83 11.06 7.79
CA LYS A 252 -1.43 10.58 6.53
C LYS A 252 -1.00 11.37 5.29
N PHE A 253 -0.48 12.59 5.48
CA PHE A 253 -0.03 13.49 4.43
C PHE A 253 1.47 13.35 4.08
N ARG A 254 2.28 12.61 4.85
CA ARG A 254 3.71 12.35 4.57
C ARG A 254 3.91 10.98 3.92
N ASN A 255 3.20 10.72 2.80
CA ASN A 255 3.25 9.43 2.10
C ASN A 255 3.95 9.56 0.73
N PRO A 256 5.07 8.85 0.47
CA PRO A 256 5.81 8.94 -0.78
C PRO A 256 5.06 8.38 -2.00
N LYS A 257 3.94 7.65 -1.86
CA LYS A 257 3.09 7.28 -3.01
C LYS A 257 2.65 8.51 -3.83
N TYR A 258 2.44 9.66 -3.18
CA TYR A 258 2.08 10.91 -3.85
C TYR A 258 3.22 11.55 -4.66
N LEU A 259 4.46 11.05 -4.50
CA LEU A 259 5.66 11.45 -5.23
C LEU A 259 6.11 10.42 -6.29
N SER A 260 5.47 9.25 -6.37
CA SER A 260 5.80 8.25 -7.37
C SER A 260 5.65 8.83 -8.78
N MET A 261 6.75 8.87 -9.54
CA MET A 261 6.75 9.45 -10.89
C MET A 261 5.85 8.67 -11.86
N LEU A 262 5.66 7.36 -11.65
CA LEU A 262 4.67 6.55 -12.37
C LEU A 262 3.24 7.12 -12.21
N ASN A 263 2.89 7.68 -11.04
CA ASN A 263 1.60 8.36 -10.87
C ASN A 263 1.54 9.68 -11.64
N HIS A 264 2.65 10.38 -11.83
CA HIS A 264 2.71 11.65 -12.56
C HIS A 264 2.87 11.49 -14.08
N LEU A 265 3.30 10.32 -14.58
CA LEU A 265 3.32 10.02 -16.03
C LEU A 265 1.97 10.19 -16.72
N ARG A 266 0.84 10.12 -15.98
CA ARG A 266 -0.50 10.42 -16.51
C ARG A 266 -0.68 11.87 -17.00
N PHE A 267 0.31 12.75 -16.77
CA PHE A 267 0.37 14.11 -17.32
C PHE A 267 1.34 14.27 -18.50
N TYR A 268 2.03 13.20 -18.90
CA TYR A 268 3.05 13.19 -19.96
C TYR A 268 2.75 12.13 -21.03
N ILE A 269 1.48 11.76 -21.19
CA ILE A 269 1.05 10.71 -22.12
C ILE A 269 1.48 11.01 -23.57
N PRO A 270 1.42 12.26 -24.09
CA PRO A 270 1.95 12.57 -25.42
C PRO A 270 3.47 12.48 -25.55
N GLU A 271 4.23 12.68 -24.47
CA GLU A 271 5.69 12.56 -24.43
C GLU A 271 6.16 11.10 -24.34
N VAL A 272 5.39 10.23 -23.67
CA VAL A 272 5.59 8.77 -23.74
C VAL A 272 5.17 8.23 -25.11
N PHE A 273 4.06 8.73 -25.68
CA PHE A 273 3.47 8.21 -26.91
C PHE A 273 3.27 9.28 -28.01
N PRO A 274 4.35 9.87 -28.56
CA PRO A 274 4.26 10.98 -29.52
C PRO A 274 3.55 10.60 -30.83
N ALA A 275 3.59 9.34 -31.24
CA ALA A 275 2.92 8.84 -32.44
C ALA A 275 1.41 8.53 -32.26
N LEU A 276 0.93 8.33 -31.03
CA LEU A 276 -0.47 7.97 -30.78
C LEU A 276 -1.38 9.21 -30.85
N LYS A 277 -2.60 9.00 -31.36
CA LYS A 277 -3.61 10.07 -31.52
C LYS A 277 -4.63 10.11 -30.38
N LYS A 278 -5.10 8.96 -29.91
CA LYS A 278 -6.06 8.82 -28.81
C LYS A 278 -5.73 7.55 -28.02
N VAL A 279 -5.89 7.57 -26.70
CA VAL A 279 -5.71 6.41 -25.82
C VAL A 279 -6.84 6.27 -24.80
N VAL A 280 -7.05 5.07 -24.28
CA VAL A 280 -7.82 4.83 -23.06
C VAL A 280 -6.84 4.52 -21.94
N PHE A 281 -6.90 5.28 -20.85
CA PHE A 281 -6.11 5.11 -19.64
C PHE A 281 -6.90 4.27 -18.61
N LEU A 282 -6.20 3.41 -17.87
CA LEU A 282 -6.73 2.57 -16.80
C LEU A 282 -5.73 2.58 -15.61
N ASP A 283 -6.19 2.82 -14.37
CA ASP A 283 -5.36 2.66 -13.16
C ASP A 283 -5.18 1.17 -12.76
N ASP A 284 -4.26 0.84 -11.85
CA ASP A 284 -3.86 -0.54 -11.52
C ASP A 284 -4.90 -1.35 -10.72
N ASP A 285 -5.99 -0.74 -10.28
CA ASP A 285 -7.02 -1.34 -9.42
C ASP A 285 -8.44 -1.30 -10.04
N VAL A 286 -8.51 -1.44 -11.37
CA VAL A 286 -9.78 -1.59 -12.11
C VAL A 286 -10.05 -3.01 -12.64
N VAL A 287 -11.32 -3.29 -12.93
CA VAL A 287 -11.79 -4.51 -13.61
C VAL A 287 -12.69 -4.10 -14.77
N VAL A 288 -12.37 -4.54 -15.98
CA VAL A 288 -13.16 -4.23 -17.19
C VAL A 288 -14.19 -5.34 -17.42
N GLN A 289 -15.47 -4.97 -17.48
CA GLN A 289 -16.61 -5.86 -17.71
C GLN A 289 -17.18 -5.78 -19.14
N LYS A 290 -16.79 -4.77 -19.93
CA LYS A 290 -17.37 -4.51 -21.26
C LYS A 290 -16.34 -4.04 -22.27
N ASP A 291 -16.64 -4.30 -23.54
CA ASP A 291 -15.85 -3.86 -24.70
C ASP A 291 -15.67 -2.33 -24.72
N LEU A 292 -14.43 -1.87 -24.54
CA LEU A 292 -14.07 -0.45 -24.47
C LEU A 292 -13.87 0.20 -25.86
N SER A 293 -14.03 -0.55 -26.96
CA SER A 293 -13.73 -0.08 -28.32
C SER A 293 -14.47 1.22 -28.71
N ALA A 294 -15.69 1.41 -28.20
CA ALA A 294 -16.48 2.60 -28.46
C ALA A 294 -15.85 3.89 -27.92
N LEU A 295 -15.07 3.83 -26.82
CA LEU A 295 -14.40 5.01 -26.25
C LEU A 295 -13.46 5.69 -27.25
N PHE A 296 -12.74 4.91 -28.06
CA PHE A 296 -11.87 5.44 -29.11
C PHE A 296 -12.65 6.19 -30.20
N SER A 297 -13.88 5.78 -30.45
CA SER A 297 -14.79 6.37 -31.45
C SER A 297 -15.69 7.48 -30.91
N LEU A 298 -15.63 7.79 -29.60
CA LEU A 298 -16.34 8.94 -29.04
C LEU A 298 -15.79 10.24 -29.63
N ASP A 299 -16.70 11.12 -30.03
CA ASP A 299 -16.42 12.55 -30.11
C ASP A 299 -16.25 13.10 -28.69
N LEU A 300 -15.33 14.05 -28.53
CA LEU A 300 -15.10 14.78 -27.28
C LEU A 300 -15.47 16.27 -27.42
N ASN A 301 -16.16 16.67 -28.50
CA ASN A 301 -16.58 18.05 -28.76
C ASN A 301 -15.43 19.08 -28.75
N GLY A 302 -14.19 18.64 -29.02
CA GLY A 302 -12.98 19.48 -28.92
C GLY A 302 -12.37 19.58 -27.52
N ASN A 303 -12.85 18.78 -26.56
CA ASN A 303 -12.19 18.53 -25.27
C ASN A 303 -10.97 17.60 -25.42
N VAL A 304 -10.09 17.61 -24.42
CA VAL A 304 -8.85 16.82 -24.41
C VAL A 304 -9.08 15.43 -23.81
N ASN A 305 -9.94 15.32 -22.80
CA ASN A 305 -10.28 14.03 -22.17
C ASN A 305 -11.78 13.79 -22.08
N GLY A 306 -12.19 12.54 -22.09
CA GLY A 306 -13.51 12.09 -21.66
C GLY A 306 -13.39 11.37 -20.33
N ALA A 307 -14.15 11.81 -19.32
CA ALA A 307 -14.13 11.26 -17.97
C ALA A 307 -15.54 11.15 -17.39
N VAL A 308 -15.78 10.18 -16.49
CA VAL A 308 -17.02 10.13 -15.71
C VAL A 308 -16.96 11.13 -14.55
N GLU A 309 -17.99 11.96 -14.47
CA GLU A 309 -18.24 12.91 -13.38
C GLU A 309 -18.67 12.22 -12.08
N THR A 310 -18.11 12.65 -10.95
CA THR A 310 -18.27 11.97 -9.63
C THR A 310 -19.22 12.67 -8.65
N CYS A 311 -19.69 13.88 -8.98
CA CYS A 311 -20.52 14.72 -8.10
C CYS A 311 -21.96 14.22 -7.89
N MET A 312 -22.32 13.03 -8.40
CA MET A 312 -23.58 12.33 -8.09
C MET A 312 -23.52 11.54 -6.78
N GLU A 313 -22.32 11.22 -6.28
CA GLU A 313 -22.11 10.47 -5.02
C GLU A 313 -21.56 11.36 -3.89
N THR A 314 -21.09 10.75 -2.80
CA THR A 314 -20.44 11.37 -1.62
C THR A 314 -19.15 12.15 -1.92
N PHE A 315 -18.82 12.34 -3.20
CA PHE A 315 -17.51 12.73 -3.69
C PHE A 315 -17.55 14.05 -4.49
N HIS A 316 -16.66 14.96 -4.10
CA HIS A 316 -15.80 15.66 -5.06
C HIS A 316 -16.42 16.64 -6.10
N ARG A 317 -17.01 17.73 -5.61
CA ARG A 317 -16.90 19.05 -6.28
C ARG A 317 -15.54 19.70 -5.98
N TYR A 318 -15.11 20.67 -6.79
CA TYR A 318 -13.75 21.26 -6.73
C TYR A 318 -13.39 21.83 -5.35
N HIS A 319 -14.35 22.41 -4.61
CA HIS A 319 -14.13 22.92 -3.25
C HIS A 319 -13.73 21.87 -2.21
N LYS A 320 -13.80 20.55 -2.51
CA LYS A 320 -13.29 19.48 -1.64
C LYS A 320 -11.78 19.24 -1.78
N TYR A 321 -11.14 19.81 -2.81
CA TYR A 321 -9.73 19.56 -3.14
C TYR A 321 -8.86 20.80 -3.09
N LEU A 322 -9.40 21.93 -3.55
CA LEU A 322 -8.66 23.17 -3.78
C LEU A 322 -8.92 24.18 -2.66
N ASN A 323 -7.92 25.00 -2.35
CA ASN A 323 -8.01 26.03 -1.33
C ASN A 323 -8.69 27.30 -1.86
N TYR A 324 -10.02 27.36 -1.76
CA TYR A 324 -10.82 28.51 -2.21
C TYR A 324 -10.62 29.80 -1.39
N SER A 325 -9.87 29.75 -0.29
CA SER A 325 -9.37 30.96 0.38
C SER A 325 -8.20 31.61 -0.36
N HIS A 326 -7.57 30.91 -1.31
CA HIS A 326 -6.47 31.44 -2.11
C HIS A 326 -7.01 32.15 -3.38
N PRO A 327 -6.62 33.40 -3.68
CA PRO A 327 -7.16 34.18 -4.79
C PRO A 327 -7.04 33.47 -6.13
N LEU A 328 -5.86 32.94 -6.47
CA LEU A 328 -5.63 32.21 -7.74
C LEU A 328 -6.62 31.05 -7.98
N ILE A 329 -7.10 30.35 -6.93
CA ILE A 329 -8.10 29.29 -7.08
C ILE A 329 -9.47 29.91 -7.34
N ARG A 330 -9.89 30.82 -6.46
CA ARG A 330 -11.22 31.47 -6.50
C ARG A 330 -11.47 32.29 -7.77
N GLU A 331 -10.41 32.80 -8.41
CA GLU A 331 -10.48 33.61 -9.62
C GLU A 331 -10.49 32.79 -10.93
N HIS A 332 -10.09 31.52 -10.89
CA HIS A 332 -9.94 30.68 -12.10
C HIS A 332 -10.87 29.46 -12.15
N PHE A 333 -11.45 29.04 -11.02
CA PHE A 333 -12.23 27.80 -10.94
C PHE A 333 -13.55 28.02 -10.18
N ASP A 334 -14.63 27.45 -10.68
CA ASP A 334 -15.91 27.37 -9.97
C ASP A 334 -15.81 26.37 -8.78
N PRO A 335 -16.10 26.78 -7.53
CA PRO A 335 -16.10 25.88 -6.37
C PRO A 335 -17.08 24.70 -6.49
N ASP A 336 -18.15 24.86 -7.27
CA ASP A 336 -19.16 23.85 -7.48
C ASP A 336 -19.01 23.07 -8.79
N ALA A 337 -17.94 23.31 -9.56
CA ALA A 337 -17.56 22.46 -10.69
C ALA A 337 -17.44 20.98 -10.26
N CYS A 338 -17.90 20.09 -11.14
CA CYS A 338 -17.89 18.66 -10.87
C CYS A 338 -16.49 18.06 -11.05
N GLY A 339 -15.99 17.33 -10.06
CA GLY A 339 -14.77 16.54 -10.19
C GLY A 339 -15.03 15.22 -10.90
N TRP A 340 -14.08 14.78 -11.71
CA TRP A 340 -14.00 13.42 -12.27
C TRP A 340 -12.89 12.63 -11.57
N ALA A 341 -12.60 11.39 -12.00
CA ALA A 341 -11.53 10.57 -11.44
C ALA A 341 -10.72 9.84 -12.52
N PHE A 342 -9.42 9.64 -12.29
CA PHE A 342 -8.50 9.09 -13.30
C PHE A 342 -8.74 7.63 -13.71
N GLY A 343 -9.34 6.81 -12.85
CA GLY A 343 -9.32 5.33 -12.96
C GLY A 343 -9.70 4.72 -14.31
N MET A 344 -10.60 5.35 -15.05
CA MET A 344 -10.72 5.17 -16.51
C MET A 344 -11.00 6.53 -17.16
N ASN A 345 -10.20 6.87 -18.17
CA ASN A 345 -10.34 8.07 -19.01
C ASN A 345 -10.05 7.73 -20.47
N VAL A 346 -10.64 8.47 -21.41
CA VAL A 346 -10.15 8.54 -22.80
C VAL A 346 -9.45 9.89 -23.01
N PHE A 347 -8.32 9.91 -23.71
CA PHE A 347 -7.53 11.12 -23.97
C PHE A 347 -7.24 11.28 -25.45
N ASP A 348 -7.60 12.43 -26.04
CA ASP A 348 -7.13 12.84 -27.36
C ASP A 348 -5.78 13.55 -27.25
N LEU A 349 -4.73 12.88 -27.73
CA LEU A 349 -3.36 13.36 -27.65
C LEU A 349 -3.04 14.40 -28.74
N VAL A 350 -3.84 14.50 -29.80
CA VAL A 350 -3.69 15.57 -30.81
C VAL A 350 -4.16 16.89 -30.19
N GLU A 351 -5.34 16.91 -29.57
CA GLU A 351 -5.86 18.09 -28.88
C GLU A 351 -5.04 18.44 -27.63
N TRP A 352 -4.55 17.44 -26.87
CA TRP A 352 -3.62 17.64 -25.74
C TRP A 352 -2.38 18.45 -26.17
N ARG A 353 -1.72 18.02 -27.26
CA ARG A 353 -0.53 18.69 -27.79
C ARG A 353 -0.88 20.08 -28.34
N ARG A 354 -2.03 20.23 -29.02
CA ARG A 354 -2.49 21.53 -29.54
C ARG A 354 -2.80 22.54 -28.43
N ARG A 355 -3.31 22.09 -27.29
CA ARG A 355 -3.61 22.90 -26.08
C ARG A 355 -2.43 23.07 -25.13
N ASN A 356 -1.32 22.34 -25.35
CA ASN A 356 -0.18 22.24 -24.44
C ASN A 356 -0.58 21.90 -22.99
N VAL A 357 -1.39 20.86 -22.80
CA VAL A 357 -1.94 20.49 -21.48
C VAL A 357 -0.84 20.07 -20.49
N THR A 358 0.27 19.50 -20.96
CA THR A 358 1.46 19.25 -20.12
C THR A 358 2.01 20.56 -19.54
N GLY A 359 2.06 21.64 -20.35
CA GLY A 359 2.45 22.97 -19.89
C GLY A 359 1.49 23.59 -18.88
N ILE A 360 0.18 23.34 -19.00
CA ILE A 360 -0.83 23.75 -18.00
C ILE A 360 -0.58 23.03 -16.66
N TYR A 361 -0.31 21.72 -16.72
CA TYR A 361 0.09 20.94 -15.54
C TYR A 361 1.39 21.44 -14.91
N HIS A 362 2.41 21.79 -15.72
CA HIS A 362 3.65 22.38 -15.22
C HIS A 362 3.41 23.68 -14.47
N TYR A 363 2.62 24.59 -15.06
CA TYR A 363 2.25 25.86 -14.45
C TYR A 363 1.62 25.65 -13.07
N TRP A 364 0.62 24.76 -12.94
CA TRP A 364 -0.02 24.52 -11.64
C TRP A 364 0.91 23.88 -10.61
N GLN A 365 1.80 22.98 -11.01
CA GLN A 365 2.81 22.40 -10.12
C GLN A 365 3.80 23.45 -9.61
N GLU A 366 4.27 24.37 -10.48
CA GLU A 366 5.14 25.48 -10.07
C GLU A 366 4.40 26.53 -9.22
N LYS A 367 3.08 26.70 -9.37
CA LYS A 367 2.26 27.56 -8.51
C LYS A 367 1.90 26.94 -7.15
N ASN A 368 2.19 25.65 -6.90
CA ASN A 368 1.87 24.96 -5.64
C ASN A 368 3.09 24.35 -4.93
N VAL A 369 4.31 24.87 -5.16
CA VAL A 369 5.52 24.43 -4.43
C VAL A 369 5.34 24.54 -2.91
N ASP A 370 4.68 25.61 -2.45
CA ASP A 370 4.36 25.88 -1.04
C ASP A 370 3.14 25.11 -0.49
N ARG A 371 2.47 24.33 -1.34
CA ARG A 371 1.29 23.51 -1.03
C ARG A 371 0.09 24.36 -0.53
N THR A 372 -0.02 25.62 -0.93
CA THR A 372 -1.13 26.50 -0.54
C THR A 372 -2.39 26.29 -1.39
N LEU A 373 -2.28 25.91 -2.66
CA LEU A 373 -3.40 25.74 -3.59
C LEU A 373 -4.13 24.40 -3.39
N TRP A 374 -3.37 23.30 -3.23
CA TRP A 374 -3.88 22.00 -2.79
C TRP A 374 -2.81 21.24 -2.00
N LYS A 375 -3.22 20.23 -1.21
CA LYS A 375 -2.31 19.53 -0.30
C LYS A 375 -1.56 18.35 -0.91
N LEU A 376 -2.25 17.39 -1.54
CA LEU A 376 -1.65 16.13 -2.05
C LEU A 376 -2.45 15.50 -3.19
N GLY A 377 -1.82 14.50 -3.81
CA GLY A 377 -2.42 13.65 -4.84
C GLY A 377 -2.26 14.22 -6.24
N THR A 378 -2.45 13.35 -7.23
CA THR A 378 -2.47 13.71 -8.66
C THR A 378 -3.85 14.22 -9.10
N LEU A 379 -4.92 13.94 -8.36
CA LEU A 379 -6.26 14.34 -8.77
C LEU A 379 -6.53 15.86 -8.68
N PRO A 380 -6.15 16.60 -7.61
CA PRO A 380 -6.30 18.06 -7.62
C PRO A 380 -5.57 18.77 -8.78
N PRO A 381 -4.29 18.49 -9.11
CA PRO A 381 -3.68 19.07 -10.30
C PRO A 381 -4.29 18.55 -11.59
N GLY A 382 -4.87 17.33 -11.61
CA GLY A 382 -5.71 16.84 -12.71
C GLY A 382 -6.88 17.78 -13.00
N LEU A 383 -7.68 18.07 -11.98
CA LEU A 383 -8.82 18.98 -12.10
C LEU A 383 -8.40 20.40 -12.54
N LEU A 384 -7.31 20.94 -12.00
CA LEU A 384 -6.75 22.22 -12.44
C LEU A 384 -6.24 22.22 -13.89
N THR A 385 -5.74 21.08 -14.37
CA THR A 385 -5.11 20.92 -15.69
C THR A 385 -6.13 20.75 -16.82
N PHE A 386 -7.23 20.05 -16.57
CA PHE A 386 -8.27 19.74 -17.57
C PHE A 386 -9.55 20.57 -17.39
N TYR A 387 -9.54 21.62 -16.56
CA TYR A 387 -10.71 22.47 -16.37
C TYR A 387 -11.14 23.14 -17.69
N GLY A 388 -12.40 22.95 -18.08
CA GLY A 388 -12.91 23.39 -19.39
C GLY A 388 -12.35 22.62 -20.59
N LEU A 389 -11.73 21.45 -20.36
CA LEU A 389 -11.14 20.57 -21.37
C LEU A 389 -11.56 19.09 -21.20
N THR A 390 -12.63 18.82 -20.43
CA THR A 390 -13.18 17.48 -20.16
C THR A 390 -14.60 17.33 -20.72
N GLU A 391 -14.83 16.26 -21.48
CA GLU A 391 -16.15 15.79 -21.89
C GLU A 391 -16.75 14.87 -20.80
N PRO A 392 -17.98 15.13 -20.30
CA PRO A 392 -18.62 14.31 -19.28
C PRO A 392 -19.19 13.01 -19.88
N LEU A 393 -18.60 11.87 -19.51
CA LEU A 393 -19.04 10.55 -19.97
C LEU A 393 -20.21 10.02 -19.14
N ASN A 394 -21.05 9.19 -19.79
CA ASN A 394 -22.14 8.48 -19.11
C ASN A 394 -21.60 7.64 -17.92
N PRO A 395 -22.21 7.72 -16.71
CA PRO A 395 -21.74 7.01 -15.52
C PRO A 395 -21.56 5.49 -15.66
N SER A 396 -22.24 4.82 -16.58
CA SER A 396 -22.01 3.39 -16.82
C SER A 396 -20.60 3.07 -17.32
N TRP A 397 -19.84 4.04 -17.81
CA TRP A 397 -18.48 3.83 -18.29
C TRP A 397 -17.45 3.55 -17.19
N HIS A 398 -17.62 4.14 -16.00
CA HIS A 398 -16.64 4.05 -14.90
C HIS A 398 -17.37 4.13 -13.56
N VAL A 399 -17.43 3.01 -12.85
CA VAL A 399 -18.13 2.85 -11.57
C VAL A 399 -17.11 2.83 -10.45
N LEU A 400 -17.21 3.81 -9.54
CA LEU A 400 -16.26 4.03 -8.44
C LEU A 400 -16.82 3.57 -7.09
N GLY A 401 -16.04 3.74 -6.02
CA GLY A 401 -16.49 3.56 -4.64
C GLY A 401 -16.25 2.15 -4.06
N LEU A 402 -15.90 1.18 -4.90
CA LEU A 402 -15.66 -0.20 -4.46
C LEU A 402 -14.48 -0.26 -3.48
N GLY A 403 -14.75 -0.83 -2.29
CA GLY A 403 -13.81 -0.88 -1.16
C GLY A 403 -13.73 0.42 -0.33
N TYR A 404 -14.57 1.43 -0.62
CA TYR A 404 -14.80 2.60 0.25
C TYR A 404 -16.25 2.70 0.75
N THR A 405 -17.23 2.41 -0.11
CA THR A 405 -18.66 2.55 0.18
C THR A 405 -19.45 1.36 -0.37
N ASN A 406 -20.72 1.26 0.01
CA ASN A 406 -21.68 0.42 -0.69
C ASN A 406 -22.05 1.11 -2.01
N VAL A 407 -21.74 0.46 -3.13
CA VAL A 407 -22.12 0.87 -4.49
C VAL A 407 -23.40 0.12 -4.87
N ASP A 408 -24.30 0.74 -5.64
CA ASP A 408 -25.53 0.09 -6.12
C ASP A 408 -25.19 -1.19 -6.92
N PRO A 409 -25.68 -2.38 -6.52
CA PRO A 409 -25.49 -3.62 -7.27
C PRO A 409 -25.84 -3.52 -8.76
N LYS A 410 -26.82 -2.68 -9.13
CA LYS A 410 -27.21 -2.45 -10.52
C LYS A 410 -26.13 -1.67 -11.29
N LEU A 411 -25.41 -0.75 -10.65
CA LEU A 411 -24.24 -0.10 -11.25
C LEU A 411 -23.07 -1.08 -11.38
N ILE A 412 -22.88 -1.98 -10.40
CA ILE A 412 -21.86 -3.04 -10.48
C ILE A 412 -22.17 -4.05 -11.61
N GLU A 413 -23.44 -4.36 -11.86
CA GLU A 413 -23.88 -5.23 -12.96
C GLU A 413 -23.79 -4.54 -14.33
N THR A 414 -24.10 -3.24 -14.40
CA THR A 414 -24.21 -2.50 -15.66
C THR A 414 -23.00 -1.62 -16.01
N GLY A 415 -21.97 -1.58 -15.17
CA GLY A 415 -20.71 -0.89 -15.43
C GLY A 415 -19.93 -1.46 -16.63
N ALA A 416 -19.05 -0.64 -17.20
CA ALA A 416 -18.04 -1.06 -18.17
C ALA A 416 -16.66 -1.26 -17.51
N VAL A 417 -16.31 -0.38 -16.58
CA VAL A 417 -15.09 -0.47 -15.75
C VAL A 417 -15.45 -0.24 -14.28
N LEU A 418 -15.17 -1.24 -13.44
CA LEU A 418 -15.29 -1.18 -11.99
C LEU A 418 -13.94 -0.74 -11.39
N HIS A 419 -13.94 0.21 -10.46
CA HIS A 419 -12.72 0.78 -9.90
C HIS A 419 -12.67 0.58 -8.38
N PHE A 420 -11.75 -0.27 -7.93
CA PHE A 420 -11.50 -0.62 -6.52
C PHE A 420 -10.63 0.45 -5.85
N ASN A 421 -11.10 1.70 -5.93
CA ASN A 421 -10.42 2.88 -5.40
C ASN A 421 -10.23 2.83 -3.87
N GLY A 422 -10.98 1.96 -3.19
CA GLY A 422 -11.03 1.68 -1.76
C GLY A 422 -9.74 1.39 -1.00
N ASN A 423 -9.90 1.19 0.32
CA ASN A 423 -8.87 0.61 1.18
C ASN A 423 -8.77 -0.91 0.98
N SER A 424 -9.90 -1.58 0.72
CA SER A 424 -9.96 -2.98 0.30
C SER A 424 -9.69 -3.09 -1.20
N LYS A 425 -8.43 -2.87 -1.61
CA LYS A 425 -7.99 -3.04 -3.00
C LYS A 425 -7.88 -4.52 -3.36
N LEU A 426 -7.98 -4.81 -4.65
CA LEU A 426 -7.65 -6.12 -5.22
C LEU A 426 -6.21 -6.52 -4.82
N GLY A 427 -6.04 -7.74 -4.31
CA GLY A 427 -4.80 -8.29 -3.77
C GLY A 427 -4.89 -9.78 -3.54
#